data_AF-A0A930VMJ9-F1
#
_entry.id   AF-A0A930VMJ9-F1
#
_cell.length_a   1.000
_cell.length_b   1.000
_cell.length_c   1.000
_cell.angle_alpha   90.00
_cell.angle_beta   90.00
_cell.angle_gamma   90.00
#
_symmetry.space_group_name_H-M   'P 1'
#
loop_
_entity.id
_entity.type
_entity.pdbx_description
1 polymer ?
#
loop_
_entity_poly.entity_id
_entity_poly.type
_entity_poly.pdbx_seq_one_letter_code
_entity_poly.pdbx_strand_id
1 'polypeptide(L)'
;MVRWTTRVTETRWQCAAALVPSSARSLPCGRACQTVGQDQRERSTCRRCTLDDVNSHGIPAPPPPSSAAVRRTMQGNRGTGTKPETALRSALHAAGLRFRKDFRLDRGAVKARPDVVFTKAKVAVFVDGCYWHSCPEHGTQPRSNAEYWTPKLARNVARDREQDAALREAGWTVLRIWEHVPVAEAVELVAHSVARE
;
A
#
# COMPACT_ATOMS: atom_id res chain seq x y z
N MET A 1 9.18 30.42 -28.27
CA MET A 1 7.72 30.24 -28.15
C MET A 1 7.37 28.90 -28.78
N VAL A 2 7.51 27.81 -28.02
CA VAL A 2 7.40 26.44 -28.54
C VAL A 2 6.06 25.87 -28.08
N ARG A 3 5.13 25.74 -29.02
CA ARG A 3 3.83 25.10 -28.81
C ARG A 3 4.06 23.59 -28.67
N TRP A 4 3.79 23.05 -27.48
CA TRP A 4 3.71 21.61 -27.27
C TRP A 4 2.29 21.16 -27.59
N THR A 5 2.12 20.46 -28.71
CA THR A 5 0.93 19.68 -28.98
C THR A 5 0.89 18.50 -28.02
N THR A 6 -0.01 18.57 -27.04
CA THR A 6 -0.36 17.49 -26.13
C THR A 6 -0.88 16.29 -26.93
N ARG A 7 -0.03 15.28 -27.11
CA ARG A 7 -0.50 13.91 -27.34
C ARG A 7 -0.61 13.23 -25.98
N VAL A 8 -1.69 13.55 -25.27
CA VAL A 8 -2.18 12.74 -24.17
C VAL A 8 -2.71 11.47 -24.82
N THR A 9 -2.01 10.36 -24.67
CA THR A 9 -2.60 9.05 -24.95
C THR A 9 -3.66 8.81 -23.88
N GLU A 10 -4.89 9.12 -24.27
CA GLU A 10 -6.11 8.91 -23.52
C GLU A 10 -6.35 7.39 -23.38
N THR A 11 -5.68 6.76 -22.41
CA THR A 11 -6.11 5.43 -21.95
C THR A 11 -7.37 5.64 -21.10
N ARG A 12 -8.50 5.53 -21.79
CA ARG A 12 -9.85 5.63 -21.27
C ARG A 12 -10.12 4.45 -20.31
N TRP A 13 -9.82 4.61 -19.03
CA TRP A 13 -10.25 3.68 -17.98
C TRP A 13 -11.70 3.96 -17.62
N GLN A 14 -12.64 3.31 -18.32
CA GLN A 14 -14.03 3.21 -17.89
C GLN A 14 -14.12 2.19 -16.74
N CYS A 15 -14.21 2.68 -15.51
CA CYS A 15 -14.68 1.86 -14.38
C CYS A 15 -16.19 2.03 -14.25
N ALA A 16 -16.92 0.94 -14.50
CA ALA A 16 -18.34 0.83 -14.26
C ALA A 16 -18.65 1.08 -12.77
N ALA A 17 -19.55 2.03 -12.52
CA ALA A 17 -20.14 2.25 -11.21
C ALA A 17 -21.06 1.07 -10.86
N ALA A 18 -20.60 0.18 -9.98
CA ALA A 18 -21.49 -0.73 -9.26
C ALA A 18 -21.99 0.00 -8.01
N LEU A 19 -23.28 0.36 -8.03
CA LEU A 19 -24.04 0.89 -6.91
C LEU A 19 -24.04 -0.14 -5.76
N VAL A 20 -23.53 0.23 -4.59
CA VAL A 20 -23.73 -0.51 -3.34
C VAL A 20 -24.56 0.37 -2.40
N PRO A 21 -25.70 -0.09 -1.90
CA PRO A 21 -26.60 0.74 -1.10
C PRO A 21 -25.99 1.09 0.27
N SER A 22 -26.09 2.37 0.60
CA SER A 22 -25.73 3.00 1.87
C SER A 22 -26.69 2.60 2.99
N SER A 23 -26.58 1.40 3.54
CA SER A 23 -27.09 1.08 4.88
C SER A 23 -26.68 -0.32 5.35
N ALA A 24 -25.48 -0.47 5.89
CA ALA A 24 -25.15 -1.60 6.77
C ALA A 24 -24.51 -1.04 8.05
N ARG A 25 -25.37 -0.78 9.03
CA ARG A 25 -24.98 -0.54 10.42
C ARG A 25 -24.20 -1.76 10.90
N SER A 26 -23.07 -1.50 11.54
CA SER A 26 -22.46 -2.31 12.60
C SER A 26 -22.81 -3.80 12.58
N LEU A 27 -22.00 -4.62 11.92
CA LEU A 27 -22.02 -6.06 12.15
C LEU A 27 -21.21 -6.36 13.43
N PRO A 28 -21.83 -6.93 14.49
CA PRO A 28 -21.07 -7.46 15.61
C PRO A 28 -20.24 -8.66 15.13
N CYS A 29 -18.99 -8.71 15.60
CA CYS A 29 -18.11 -9.87 15.48
C CYS A 29 -18.86 -11.13 15.95
N GLY A 30 -19.13 -12.04 15.03
CA GLY A 30 -19.90 -13.24 15.34
C GLY A 30 -19.74 -14.33 14.30
N ARG A 31 -18.67 -15.13 14.45
CA ARG A 31 -18.75 -16.59 14.74
C ARG A 31 -17.45 -17.32 14.42
N ALA A 32 -16.58 -17.39 15.42
CA ALA A 32 -15.74 -18.55 15.73
C ALA A 32 -15.24 -18.43 17.18
N CYS A 33 -16.16 -18.38 18.13
CA CYS A 33 -15.90 -18.72 19.52
C CYS A 33 -17.11 -19.54 19.96
N GLN A 34 -17.19 -20.78 19.48
CA GLN A 34 -18.08 -21.75 20.07
C GLN A 34 -17.41 -22.21 21.36
N THR A 35 -17.94 -21.71 22.48
CA THR A 35 -17.93 -22.29 23.82
C THR A 35 -17.03 -23.51 24.01
N VAL A 36 -15.82 -23.28 24.50
CA VAL A 36 -15.11 -24.26 25.33
C VAL A 36 -15.03 -23.66 26.73
N GLY A 37 -15.64 -24.34 27.70
CA GLY A 37 -15.36 -24.23 29.14
C GLY A 37 -15.47 -22.86 29.79
N GLN A 38 -16.46 -22.68 30.67
CA GLN A 38 -16.46 -21.59 31.64
C GLN A 38 -15.39 -21.83 32.71
N ASP A 39 -14.10 -21.67 32.37
CA ASP A 39 -13.05 -21.46 33.37
C ASP A 39 -12.43 -20.07 33.17
N GLN A 40 -12.60 -19.21 34.17
CA GLN A 40 -12.12 -17.83 34.17
C GLN A 40 -10.58 -17.75 34.34
N ARG A 41 -9.88 -18.87 34.59
CA ARG A 41 -8.42 -18.89 34.80
C ARG A 41 -7.56 -19.06 33.55
N GLU A 42 -8.15 -19.30 32.37
CA GLU A 42 -7.42 -19.45 31.09
C GLU A 42 -7.59 -18.25 30.13
N ARG A 43 -7.99 -17.08 30.64
CA ARG A 43 -8.06 -15.83 29.86
C ARG A 43 -6.70 -15.13 29.67
N SER A 44 -5.58 -15.77 30.03
CA SER A 44 -4.26 -15.12 30.04
C SER A 44 -3.45 -15.25 28.73
N THR A 45 -3.88 -16.07 27.77
CA THR A 45 -3.12 -16.31 26.52
C THR A 45 -3.85 -15.96 25.23
N CYS A 46 -5.10 -15.48 25.30
CA CYS A 46 -5.79 -15.00 24.11
C CYS A 46 -5.18 -13.65 23.68
N ARG A 47 -4.12 -13.70 22.85
CA ARG A 47 -3.59 -12.52 22.17
C ARG A 47 -4.75 -11.87 21.43
N ARG A 48 -4.97 -10.58 21.67
CA ARG A 48 -5.93 -9.79 20.91
C ARG A 48 -5.56 -9.89 19.43
N CYS A 49 -6.40 -10.55 18.64
CA CYS A 49 -6.27 -10.55 17.18
C CYS A 49 -6.20 -9.10 16.71
N THR A 50 -5.10 -8.74 16.09
CA THR A 50 -4.91 -7.46 15.44
C THR A 50 -5.66 -7.43 14.12
N LEU A 51 -5.93 -6.24 13.58
CA LEU A 51 -6.49 -6.12 12.22
C LEU A 51 -5.61 -6.82 11.16
N ASP A 52 -4.31 -6.95 11.41
CA ASP A 52 -3.39 -7.70 10.56
C ASP A 52 -3.62 -9.23 10.66
N ASP A 53 -3.99 -9.75 11.84
CA ASP A 53 -4.37 -11.16 12.02
C ASP A 53 -5.67 -11.50 11.29
N VAL A 54 -6.66 -10.61 11.34
CA VAL A 54 -7.93 -10.75 10.61
C VAL A 54 -7.71 -10.63 9.10
N ASN A 55 -6.82 -9.73 8.68
CA ASN A 55 -6.49 -9.50 7.27
C ASN A 55 -5.63 -10.59 6.63
N SER A 56 -5.11 -11.54 7.42
CA SER A 56 -4.29 -12.67 6.96
C SER A 56 -5.08 -13.98 6.86
N HIS A 57 -6.39 -13.98 7.15
CA HIS A 57 -7.22 -15.16 7.05
C HIS A 57 -7.21 -15.73 5.62
N GLY A 58 -6.73 -16.97 5.49
CA GLY A 58 -6.65 -17.68 4.20
C GLY A 58 -5.29 -17.64 3.50
N ILE A 59 -4.28 -16.94 4.04
CA ILE A 59 -2.90 -17.05 3.57
C ILE A 59 -2.20 -18.14 4.40
N PRO A 60 -1.59 -19.18 3.81
CA PRO A 60 -0.88 -20.20 4.57
C PRO A 60 0.34 -19.59 5.29
N ALA A 61 0.92 -20.32 6.24
CA ALA A 61 2.13 -19.86 6.91
C ALA A 61 3.28 -19.66 5.90
N PRO A 62 4.19 -18.67 6.11
CA PRO A 62 5.34 -18.50 5.24
C PRO A 62 6.20 -19.78 5.21
N PRO A 63 6.61 -20.24 4.02
CA PRO A 63 7.46 -21.41 3.89
C PRO A 63 8.85 -21.14 4.49
N PRO A 64 9.57 -22.18 4.95
CA PRO A 64 10.95 -22.01 5.37
C PRO A 64 11.82 -21.56 4.19
N PRO A 65 12.90 -20.79 4.44
CA PRO A 65 13.79 -20.36 3.37
C PRO A 65 14.50 -21.56 2.74
N SER A 66 14.50 -21.62 1.41
CA SER A 66 15.13 -22.72 0.66
C SER A 66 16.65 -22.76 0.78
N SER A 67 17.29 -21.65 1.15
CA SER A 67 18.73 -21.56 1.41
C SER A 67 19.08 -20.43 2.37
N ALA A 68 20.30 -20.48 2.92
CA ALA A 68 20.83 -19.38 3.74
C ALA A 68 20.94 -18.07 2.96
N ALA A 69 21.19 -18.13 1.65
CA ALA A 69 21.22 -16.95 0.78
C ALA A 69 19.81 -16.33 0.68
N VAL A 70 18.79 -17.14 0.39
CA VAL A 70 17.38 -16.68 0.35
C VAL A 70 16.94 -16.11 1.70
N ARG A 71 17.34 -16.73 2.81
CA ARG A 71 17.10 -16.19 4.16
C ARG A 71 17.69 -14.79 4.31
N ARG A 72 18.96 -14.59 3.95
CA ARG A 72 19.62 -13.27 4.04
C ARG A 72 18.95 -12.22 3.16
N THR A 73 18.57 -12.58 1.94
CA THR A 73 17.82 -11.69 1.04
C THR A 73 16.48 -11.29 1.65
N MET A 74 15.70 -12.24 2.16
CA MET A 74 14.39 -11.96 2.77
C MET A 74 14.52 -11.13 4.05
N GLN A 75 15.58 -11.32 4.85
CA GLN A 75 15.87 -10.49 6.03
C GLN A 75 16.31 -9.06 5.66
N GLY A 76 16.94 -8.89 4.49
CA GLY A 76 17.35 -7.59 3.98
C GLY A 76 16.19 -6.73 3.44
N ASN A 77 15.04 -7.34 3.14
CA ASN A 77 13.85 -6.65 2.67
C ASN A 77 13.22 -5.86 3.84
N ARG A 78 13.53 -4.57 3.90
CA ARG A 78 12.98 -3.63 4.89
C ARG A 78 11.72 -2.96 4.35
N GLY A 79 10.77 -2.69 5.24
CA GLY A 79 9.52 -2.01 4.89
C GLY A 79 9.63 -0.49 4.76
N THR A 80 10.81 0.09 5.00
CA THR A 80 11.09 1.53 4.85
C THR A 80 12.56 1.74 4.49
N GLY A 81 12.88 2.91 3.94
CA GLY A 81 14.26 3.29 3.66
C GLY A 81 14.83 2.55 2.45
N THR A 82 13.98 2.13 1.52
CA THR A 82 14.44 1.50 0.28
C THR A 82 15.21 2.51 -0.58
N LYS A 83 16.00 1.98 -1.53
CA LYS A 83 16.74 2.80 -2.50
C LYS A 83 15.84 3.77 -3.29
N PRO A 84 14.73 3.31 -3.92
CA PRO A 84 13.86 4.20 -4.69
C PRO A 84 13.21 5.28 -3.81
N GLU A 85 12.75 4.93 -2.60
CA GLU A 85 12.23 5.92 -1.64
C GLU A 85 13.27 7.01 -1.32
N THR A 86 14.50 6.59 -1.01
CA THR A 86 15.55 7.53 -0.60
C THR A 86 15.96 8.42 -1.77
N ALA A 87 16.07 7.87 -2.97
CA ALA A 87 16.37 8.63 -4.18
C ALA A 87 15.28 9.68 -4.47
N LEU A 88 14.00 9.30 -4.39
CA LEU A 88 12.88 10.23 -4.57
C LEU A 88 12.90 11.33 -3.51
N ARG A 89 13.07 10.99 -2.22
CA ARG A 89 13.13 11.97 -1.13
C ARG A 89 14.26 12.98 -1.33
N SER A 90 15.45 12.50 -1.68
CA SER A 90 16.61 13.36 -1.95
C SER A 90 16.35 14.31 -3.13
N ALA A 91 15.76 13.80 -4.21
CA ALA A 91 15.48 14.60 -5.40
C ALA A 91 14.37 15.65 -5.17
N LEU A 92 13.29 15.29 -4.45
CA LEU A 92 12.26 16.24 -4.05
C LEU A 92 12.82 17.37 -3.16
N HIS A 93 13.68 17.02 -2.21
CA HIS A 93 14.34 18.01 -1.37
C HIS A 93 15.26 18.94 -2.18
N ALA A 94 16.03 18.39 -3.14
CA ALA A 94 16.86 19.18 -4.05
C ALA A 94 16.03 20.11 -4.95
N ALA A 95 14.81 19.71 -5.31
CA ALA A 95 13.84 20.52 -6.04
C ALA A 95 13.15 21.60 -5.16
N GLY A 96 13.53 21.73 -3.88
CA GLY A 96 12.97 22.73 -2.96
C GLY A 96 11.65 22.33 -2.31
N LEU A 97 11.13 21.13 -2.58
CA LEU A 97 9.88 20.65 -2.03
C LEU A 97 10.07 20.16 -0.59
N ARG A 98 9.26 20.70 0.33
CA ARG A 98 9.27 20.33 1.76
C ARG A 98 8.12 19.38 2.05
N PHE A 99 8.46 18.20 2.54
CA PHE A 99 7.52 17.12 2.83
C PHE A 99 7.71 16.54 4.22
N ARG A 100 6.73 15.76 4.67
CA ARG A 100 6.84 14.91 5.86
C ARG A 100 7.14 13.47 5.43
N LYS A 101 8.06 12.83 6.15
CA LYS A 101 8.30 11.38 6.10
C LYS A 101 7.68 10.74 7.33
N ASP A 102 7.40 9.44 7.28
CA ASP A 102 6.83 8.66 8.40
C ASP A 102 5.50 9.23 8.92
N PHE A 103 4.79 10.01 8.12
CA PHE A 103 3.53 10.66 8.51
C PHE A 103 2.37 9.69 8.33
N ARG A 104 1.60 9.48 9.40
CA ARG A 104 0.46 8.58 9.38
C ARG A 104 -0.80 9.30 8.93
N LEU A 105 -1.49 8.70 7.98
CA LEU A 105 -2.82 9.09 7.55
C LEU A 105 -3.78 7.97 7.96
N ASP A 106 -4.40 8.15 9.12
CA ASP A 106 -5.34 7.18 9.68
C ASP A 106 -6.78 7.61 9.31
N ARG A 107 -7.55 6.70 8.70
CA ARG A 107 -8.94 6.88 8.26
C ARG A 107 -9.79 5.70 8.74
N GLY A 108 -10.38 5.85 9.92
CA GLY A 108 -11.13 4.78 10.58
C GLY A 108 -10.24 3.56 10.82
N ALA A 109 -10.59 2.43 10.22
CA ALA A 109 -9.80 1.19 10.29
C ALA A 109 -8.58 1.20 9.34
N VAL A 110 -8.58 2.06 8.33
CA VAL A 110 -7.51 2.14 7.33
C VAL A 110 -6.36 2.98 7.88
N LYS A 111 -5.17 2.38 7.92
CA LYS A 111 -3.93 3.04 8.33
C LYS A 111 -3.01 3.11 7.13
N ALA A 112 -2.69 4.31 6.69
CA ALA A 112 -1.75 4.54 5.60
C ALA A 112 -0.50 5.28 6.11
N ARG A 113 0.65 4.87 5.60
CA ARG A 113 1.94 5.53 5.84
C ARG A 113 2.58 5.77 4.48
N PRO A 114 2.25 6.88 3.79
CA PRO A 114 2.90 7.24 2.55
C PRO A 114 4.38 7.57 2.82
N ASP A 115 5.23 7.33 1.82
CA ASP A 115 6.67 7.61 1.91
C ASP A 115 6.94 9.11 1.99
N VAL A 116 6.11 9.89 1.29
CA VAL A 116 6.20 11.34 1.22
C VAL A 116 4.79 11.94 1.34
N VAL A 117 4.64 12.91 2.25
CA VAL A 117 3.37 13.59 2.48
C VAL A 117 3.53 15.10 2.41
N PHE A 118 2.69 15.75 1.60
CA PHE A 118 2.52 17.20 1.54
C PHE A 118 1.20 17.57 2.20
N THR A 119 1.26 17.94 3.48
CA THR A 119 0.03 18.18 4.27
C THR A 119 -0.77 19.38 3.81
N LYS A 120 -0.10 20.44 3.32
CA LYS A 120 -0.77 21.66 2.83
C LYS A 120 -1.53 21.41 1.53
N ALA A 121 -0.88 20.75 0.56
CA ALA A 121 -1.48 20.39 -0.73
C ALA A 121 -2.29 19.08 -0.69
N LYS A 122 -2.42 18.44 0.48
CA LYS A 122 -3.05 17.12 0.66
C LYS A 122 -2.60 16.07 -0.36
N VAL A 123 -1.30 16.02 -0.66
CA VAL A 123 -0.72 15.01 -1.56
C VAL A 123 -0.04 13.92 -0.74
N ALA A 124 -0.40 12.66 -0.98
CA ALA A 124 0.21 11.47 -0.42
C ALA A 124 0.89 10.67 -1.54
N VAL A 125 2.19 10.41 -1.39
CA VAL A 125 2.98 9.70 -2.38
C VAL A 125 3.48 8.39 -1.79
N PHE A 126 3.27 7.30 -2.52
CA PHE A 126 3.73 5.95 -2.22
C PHE A 126 4.74 5.53 -3.29
N VAL A 127 5.83 4.89 -2.87
CA VAL A 127 6.85 4.30 -3.72
C VAL A 127 6.71 2.78 -3.69
N ASP A 128 6.12 2.24 -4.74
CA ASP A 128 5.75 0.83 -4.79
C ASP A 128 6.84 -0.02 -5.46
N GLY A 129 7.31 -1.04 -4.74
CA GLY A 129 8.16 -2.08 -5.32
C GLY A 129 7.37 -2.93 -6.31
N CYS A 130 7.92 -3.20 -7.49
CA CYS A 130 7.23 -3.88 -8.58
C CYS A 130 6.75 -5.28 -8.20
N TYR A 131 7.60 -6.01 -7.48
CA TYR A 131 7.29 -7.36 -7.02
C TYR A 131 6.21 -7.38 -5.93
N TRP A 132 6.30 -6.48 -4.95
CA TRP A 132 5.45 -6.51 -3.74
C TRP A 132 4.02 -6.06 -3.96
N HIS A 133 3.84 -5.17 -4.94
CA HIS A 133 2.56 -4.55 -5.29
C HIS A 133 2.05 -5.03 -6.66
N SER A 134 2.67 -6.08 -7.23
CA SER A 134 2.27 -6.70 -8.50
C SER A 134 2.12 -5.69 -9.64
N CYS A 135 3.22 -5.02 -9.97
CA CYS A 135 3.29 -4.06 -11.07
C CYS A 135 2.74 -4.67 -12.38
N PRO A 136 1.96 -3.94 -13.18
CA PRO A 136 1.46 -4.43 -14.47
C PRO A 136 2.56 -4.81 -15.46
N GLU A 137 3.71 -4.13 -15.42
CA GLU A 137 4.83 -4.31 -16.36
C GLU A 137 5.83 -5.38 -15.89
N HIS A 138 6.16 -5.37 -14.60
CA HIS A 138 7.25 -6.17 -14.03
C HIS A 138 6.78 -7.20 -13.00
N GLY A 139 5.47 -7.27 -12.74
CA GLY A 139 4.85 -8.16 -11.76
C GLY A 139 5.08 -9.62 -12.11
N THR A 140 6.14 -10.20 -11.56
CA THR A 140 6.49 -11.60 -11.82
C THR A 140 5.72 -12.51 -10.88
N GLN A 141 5.00 -13.49 -11.45
CA GLN A 141 4.36 -14.51 -10.63
C GLN A 141 5.40 -15.42 -9.96
N PRO A 142 5.29 -15.63 -8.65
CA PRO A 142 6.22 -16.46 -7.90
C PRO A 142 6.05 -17.93 -8.30
N ARG A 143 7.08 -18.52 -8.93
CA ARG A 143 7.07 -19.94 -9.32
C ARG A 143 7.22 -20.89 -8.13
N SER A 144 7.94 -20.46 -7.09
CA SER A 144 8.15 -21.24 -5.87
C SER A 144 7.24 -20.74 -4.76
N ASN A 145 6.65 -21.68 -4.00
CA ASN A 145 5.73 -21.38 -2.90
C ASN A 145 4.54 -20.51 -3.31
N ALA A 146 3.99 -20.75 -4.51
CA ALA A 146 2.89 -19.96 -5.07
C ALA A 146 1.66 -19.94 -4.16
N GLU A 147 1.37 -21.03 -3.46
CA GLU A 147 0.27 -21.12 -2.49
C GLU A 147 0.36 -20.07 -1.37
N TYR A 148 1.58 -19.69 -0.98
CA TYR A 148 1.82 -18.62 -0.02
C TYR A 148 1.84 -17.24 -0.69
N TRP A 149 2.64 -17.10 -1.75
CA TRP A 149 2.93 -15.79 -2.30
C TRP A 149 1.78 -15.19 -3.10
N THR A 150 1.03 -16.00 -3.87
CA THR A 150 -0.09 -15.51 -4.67
C THR A 150 -1.17 -14.82 -3.83
N PRO A 151 -1.75 -15.45 -2.78
CA PRO A 151 -2.74 -14.78 -1.96
C PRO A 151 -2.15 -13.62 -1.15
N LYS A 152 -0.86 -13.69 -0.76
CA LYS A 152 -0.17 -12.59 -0.09
C LYS A 152 -0.04 -11.34 -0.96
N LEU A 153 0.43 -11.49 -2.19
CA LEU A 153 0.54 -10.38 -3.14
C LEU A 153 -0.84 -9.82 -3.50
N ALA A 154 -1.85 -10.69 -3.69
CA ALA A 154 -3.22 -10.26 -3.90
C ALA A 154 -3.76 -9.44 -2.72
N ARG A 155 -3.45 -9.83 -1.47
CA ARG A 155 -3.85 -9.06 -0.29
C ARG A 155 -3.13 -7.72 -0.19
N ASN A 156 -1.86 -7.64 -0.56
CA ASN A 156 -1.15 -6.36 -0.63
C ASN A 156 -1.86 -5.39 -1.58
N VAL A 157 -2.17 -5.85 -2.80
CA VAL A 157 -2.89 -5.05 -3.81
C VAL A 157 -4.29 -4.65 -3.31
N ALA A 158 -5.01 -5.56 -2.64
CA ALA A 158 -6.31 -5.23 -2.05
C ALA A 158 -6.20 -4.13 -0.99
N ARG A 159 -5.22 -4.24 -0.08
CA ARG A 159 -4.94 -3.24 0.95
C ARG A 159 -4.55 -1.90 0.33
N ASP A 160 -3.77 -1.91 -0.74
CA ASP A 160 -3.39 -0.69 -1.46
C ASP A 160 -4.61 0.04 -2.01
N ARG A 161 -5.56 -0.69 -2.58
CA ARG A 161 -6.83 -0.15 -3.08
C ARG A 161 -7.70 0.41 -1.95
N GLU A 162 -7.75 -0.28 -0.80
CA GLU A 162 -8.46 0.21 0.39
C GLU A 162 -7.87 1.53 0.90
N GLN A 163 -6.53 1.63 0.95
CA GLN A 163 -5.83 2.86 1.34
C GLN A 163 -6.08 4.00 0.34
N ASP A 164 -5.96 3.72 -0.94
CA ASP A 164 -6.22 4.66 -2.02
C ASP A 164 -7.63 5.25 -1.93
N ALA A 165 -8.64 4.39 -1.76
CA ALA A 165 -10.04 4.82 -1.65
C ALA A 165 -10.27 5.71 -0.42
N ALA A 166 -9.80 5.28 0.76
CA ALA A 166 -9.99 6.01 2.01
C ALA A 166 -9.28 7.37 2.02
N LEU A 167 -8.09 7.46 1.39
CA LEU A 167 -7.36 8.72 1.27
C LEU A 167 -8.04 9.68 0.28
N ARG A 168 -8.46 9.16 -0.89
CA ARG A 168 -9.18 9.97 -1.88
C ARG A 168 -10.51 10.51 -1.33
N GLU A 169 -11.27 9.70 -0.61
CA GLU A 169 -12.50 10.12 0.07
C GLU A 169 -12.23 11.24 1.10
N ALA A 170 -11.08 11.18 1.78
CA ALA A 170 -10.64 12.23 2.70
C ALA A 170 -10.06 13.48 2.00
N GLY A 171 -10.19 13.57 0.66
CA GLY A 171 -9.73 14.70 -0.15
C GLY A 171 -8.22 14.74 -0.34
N TRP A 172 -7.54 13.59 -0.28
CA TRP A 172 -6.11 13.50 -0.60
C TRP A 172 -5.90 13.11 -2.06
N THR A 173 -4.95 13.77 -2.70
CA THR A 173 -4.38 13.32 -3.96
C THR A 173 -3.40 12.19 -3.67
N VAL A 174 -3.70 10.99 -4.15
CA VAL A 174 -2.87 9.79 -3.96
C VAL A 174 -2.06 9.51 -5.21
N LEU A 175 -0.74 9.53 -5.09
CA LEU A 175 0.21 9.18 -6.15
C LEU A 175 0.92 7.88 -5.78
N ARG A 176 0.88 6.88 -6.66
CA ARG A 176 1.65 5.64 -6.55
C ARG A 176 2.70 5.62 -7.65
N ILE A 177 3.96 5.61 -7.26
CA ILE A 177 5.11 5.68 -8.14
C ILE A 177 5.85 4.35 -8.05
N TRP A 178 5.94 3.64 -9.16
CA TRP A 178 6.65 2.36 -9.20
C TRP A 178 8.16 2.58 -9.09
N GLU A 179 8.87 1.63 -8.48
CA GLU A 179 10.33 1.70 -8.35
C GLU A 179 11.09 1.74 -9.69
N HIS A 180 10.46 1.31 -10.79
CA HIS A 180 11.05 1.36 -12.13
C HIS A 180 10.89 2.73 -12.81
N VAL A 181 10.03 3.61 -12.27
CA VAL A 181 9.84 4.95 -12.84
C VAL A 181 11.10 5.78 -12.57
N PRO A 182 11.65 6.47 -13.59
CA PRO A 182 12.79 7.36 -13.40
C PRO A 182 12.51 8.44 -12.36
N VAL A 183 13.47 8.68 -11.47
CA VAL A 183 13.31 9.64 -10.36
C VAL A 183 12.98 11.05 -10.85
N ALA A 184 13.52 11.47 -12.00
CA ALA A 184 13.22 12.77 -12.60
C ALA A 184 11.72 12.92 -12.93
N GLU A 185 11.15 11.92 -13.60
CA GLU A 185 9.73 11.88 -13.95
C GLU A 185 8.84 11.83 -12.70
N ALA A 186 9.24 11.03 -11.70
CA ALA A 186 8.56 10.96 -10.41
C ALA A 186 8.52 12.33 -9.71
N VAL A 187 9.63 13.08 -9.72
CA VAL A 187 9.70 14.42 -9.13
C VAL A 187 8.79 15.40 -9.87
N GLU A 188 8.79 15.37 -11.20
CA GLU A 188 7.93 16.23 -12.02
C GLU A 188 6.44 15.98 -11.73
N LEU A 189 6.02 14.71 -11.67
CA LEU A 189 4.65 14.33 -11.34
C LEU A 189 4.22 14.85 -9.96
N VAL A 190 5.09 14.68 -8.96
CA VAL A 190 4.84 15.15 -7.60
C VAL A 190 4.79 16.68 -7.55
N ALA A 191 5.74 17.36 -8.17
CA ALA A 191 5.80 18.82 -8.22
C ALA A 191 4.54 19.40 -8.87
N HIS A 192 4.10 18.83 -9.99
CA HIS A 192 2.88 19.23 -10.68
C HIS A 192 1.64 19.04 -9.79
N SER A 193 1.55 17.91 -9.07
CA SER A 193 0.41 17.63 -8.20
C SER A 193 0.36 18.55 -6.97
N VAL A 194 1.51 18.94 -6.43
CA VAL A 194 1.61 19.88 -5.31
C VAL A 194 1.29 21.31 -5.72
N ALA A 195 1.56 21.70 -6.97
CA ALA A 195 1.36 23.07 -7.47
C ALA A 195 -0.10 23.38 -7.87
N ARG A 196 -0.98 22.38 -7.94
CA ARG A 196 -2.39 22.55 -8.35
C ARG A 196 -3.32 23.05 -7.23
N GLU A 197 -2.81 23.20 -6.00
CA GLU A 197 -3.52 23.61 -4.78
C GLU A 197 -2.95 24.92 -4.22
#